data_AF-A0A657K5L3-F1
#
_entry.id   AF-A0A657K5L3-F1
#
_cell.length_a   1.000
_cell.length_b   1.000
_cell.length_c   1.000
_cell.angle_alpha   90.00
_cell.angle_beta   90.00
_cell.angle_gamma   90.00
#
_symmetry.space_group_name_H-M   'P 1'
#
loop_
_entity.id
_entity.type
_entity.pdbx_description
1 polymer ?
#
loop_
_entity_poly.entity_id
_entity_poly.type
_entity_poly.pdbx_seq_one_letter_code
_entity_poly.pdbx_strand_id
1 'polypeptide(L)'
;MKIQEKPDYLIFADSAKKGEVSDFPDVSRGWGITIEQTGSKPPMEWMNGAFNRVDKNMLYLLQQGVPEWNESVKYPANAIIKYNGVLYTAIVENDNVNPASDATKWKKTQVEVSKASTTQSGIVKLSSSTNSTSETEAATPLAVKKVNDNAISANDKANIANANAISANSNANNAHKNIEVLGGRISNIEHKFVPTTTESRVYSNDKKTYLLVRDDGIVAMYNTEKNKMVWGFDANGELGIGTIHSSHILGLSDHVTNMFTQSFGQHGYTKLPNGLIIQWGIANSLGDDGKNGTLQSFFIAFPNACFSVVTSDVGNGVNSTAATPFSNSQFRCWGKSPSLQAPYSNTSMLYIAIGF
;
A
#
# COMPACT_ATOMS: atom_id res chain seq x y z
N MET A 1 -18.34 -76.18 -53.73
CA MET A 1 -17.13 -77.01 -53.83
C MET A 1 -16.91 -77.69 -52.49
N LYS A 2 -16.63 -78.99 -52.44
CA LYS A 2 -16.39 -79.70 -51.17
C LYS A 2 -14.99 -79.33 -50.64
N ILE A 3 -14.85 -79.21 -49.32
CA ILE A 3 -13.53 -79.08 -48.67
C ILE A 3 -12.75 -80.35 -48.95
N GLN A 4 -11.51 -80.20 -49.45
CA GLN A 4 -10.65 -81.33 -49.70
C GLN A 4 -9.98 -81.78 -48.41
N GLU A 5 -9.84 -83.10 -48.24
CA GLU A 5 -9.09 -83.68 -47.14
C GLU A 5 -7.58 -83.47 -47.34
N LYS A 6 -6.83 -83.53 -46.25
CA LYS A 6 -5.37 -83.42 -46.28
C LYS A 6 -4.79 -84.54 -47.17
N PRO A 7 -3.90 -84.22 -48.12
CA PRO A 7 -3.26 -85.23 -48.96
C PRO A 7 -2.51 -86.28 -48.12
N ASP A 8 -2.38 -87.48 -48.66
CA ASP A 8 -1.53 -88.56 -48.12
C ASP A 8 -0.03 -88.32 -48.36
N TYR A 9 0.32 -87.28 -49.13
CA TYR A 9 1.69 -86.89 -49.53
C TYR A 9 2.49 -87.95 -50.30
N LEU A 10 1.85 -89.04 -50.74
CA LEU A 10 2.48 -90.03 -51.61
C LEU A 10 2.78 -89.42 -52.99
N ILE A 11 3.85 -89.84 -53.65
CA ILE A 11 4.16 -89.41 -55.02
C ILE A 11 3.91 -90.59 -55.94
N PHE A 12 3.11 -90.36 -56.99
CA PHE A 12 2.77 -91.41 -57.94
C PHE A 12 4.04 -91.87 -58.68
N ALA A 13 4.31 -93.18 -58.66
CA ALA A 13 5.46 -93.80 -59.33
C ALA A 13 6.87 -93.34 -58.84
N ASP A 14 6.99 -92.73 -57.66
CA ASP A 14 8.27 -92.27 -57.10
C ASP A 14 9.26 -93.40 -56.80
N SER A 15 8.76 -94.60 -56.51
CA SER A 15 9.57 -95.80 -56.25
C SER A 15 9.42 -96.86 -57.35
N ALA A 16 8.99 -96.48 -58.55
CA ALA A 16 8.83 -97.40 -59.67
C ALA A 16 10.19 -97.98 -60.10
N LYS A 17 10.29 -99.33 -60.20
CA LYS A 17 11.50 -100.02 -60.68
C LYS A 17 11.24 -100.69 -62.02
N LYS A 18 12.29 -100.79 -62.83
CA LYS A 18 12.24 -101.46 -64.14
C LYS A 18 12.03 -102.97 -63.95
N GLY A 19 10.89 -103.50 -64.42
CA GLY A 19 10.61 -104.94 -64.47
C GLY A 19 10.14 -105.58 -63.15
N GLU A 20 9.71 -104.79 -62.17
CA GLU A 20 9.20 -105.28 -60.88
C GLU A 20 7.73 -105.72 -60.97
N VAL A 21 7.40 -106.82 -60.28
CA VAL A 21 6.05 -107.40 -60.19
C VAL A 21 5.49 -107.02 -58.82
N SER A 22 4.51 -106.12 -58.77
CA SER A 22 3.74 -105.84 -57.55
C SER A 22 2.28 -105.61 -57.94
N ASP A 23 1.36 -106.09 -57.11
CA ASP A 23 -0.06 -105.90 -57.34
C ASP A 23 -0.45 -104.43 -57.16
N PHE A 24 -1.28 -103.92 -58.07
CA PHE A 24 -1.94 -102.63 -57.94
C PHE A 24 -3.11 -102.76 -56.92
N PRO A 25 -3.40 -101.79 -56.03
CA PRO A 25 -3.02 -100.36 -56.04
C PRO A 25 -1.93 -99.97 -55.02
N ASP A 26 -0.69 -99.80 -55.47
CA ASP A 26 0.37 -99.09 -54.72
C ASP A 26 0.72 -97.79 -55.46
N VAL A 27 0.28 -96.65 -54.91
CA VAL A 27 0.47 -95.32 -55.51
C VAL A 27 1.95 -95.04 -55.80
N SER A 28 2.85 -95.45 -54.90
CA SER A 28 4.28 -95.18 -55.02
C SER A 28 4.96 -96.00 -56.12
N ARG A 29 4.39 -97.16 -56.48
CA ARG A 29 4.88 -98.05 -57.55
C ARG A 29 4.30 -97.73 -58.92
N GLY A 30 3.26 -96.90 -58.99
CA GLY A 30 2.60 -96.51 -60.23
C GLY A 30 1.62 -97.58 -60.74
N TRP A 31 1.55 -97.79 -62.06
CA TRP A 31 0.57 -98.71 -62.67
C TRP A 31 0.93 -100.21 -62.56
N GLY A 32 2.14 -100.58 -62.13
CA GLY A 32 2.56 -101.99 -62.10
C GLY A 32 2.65 -102.65 -63.49
N ILE A 33 2.48 -103.98 -63.57
CA ILE A 33 2.48 -104.73 -64.86
C ILE A 33 1.11 -104.65 -65.52
N THR A 34 1.03 -103.93 -66.63
CA THR A 34 -0.17 -103.89 -67.48
C THR A 34 -0.18 -105.02 -68.52
N ILE A 35 0.93 -105.77 -68.70
CA ILE A 35 1.12 -106.75 -69.78
C ILE A 35 0.20 -107.97 -69.65
N GLU A 36 0.13 -108.62 -68.48
CA GLU A 36 -0.68 -109.83 -68.28
C GLU A 36 -2.13 -109.55 -67.87
N GLN A 37 -2.41 -108.38 -67.28
CA GLN A 37 -3.73 -108.06 -66.74
C GLN A 37 -4.59 -107.16 -67.65
N THR A 38 -3.98 -106.27 -68.45
CA THR A 38 -4.74 -105.23 -69.18
C THR A 38 -4.22 -104.93 -70.60
N GLY A 39 -3.41 -105.81 -71.19
CA GLY A 39 -2.93 -105.64 -72.58
C GLY A 39 -1.95 -104.47 -72.77
N SER A 40 -1.08 -104.24 -71.77
CA SER A 40 -0.06 -103.18 -71.74
C SER A 40 -0.59 -101.74 -71.65
N LYS A 41 -1.86 -101.54 -71.27
CA LYS A 41 -2.48 -100.21 -71.12
C LYS A 41 -3.19 -100.10 -69.77
N PRO A 42 -2.97 -99.04 -68.96
CA PRO A 42 -3.71 -98.85 -67.72
C PRO A 42 -5.21 -98.65 -68.05
N PRO A 43 -6.13 -99.26 -67.29
CA PRO A 43 -7.57 -99.00 -67.41
C PRO A 43 -7.92 -97.52 -67.22
N MET A 44 -9.05 -97.09 -67.77
CA MET A 44 -9.50 -95.70 -67.66
C MET A 44 -9.78 -95.28 -66.21
N GLU A 45 -10.24 -96.22 -65.38
CA GLU A 45 -10.52 -96.02 -63.96
C GLU A 45 -9.27 -95.64 -63.18
N TRP A 46 -8.14 -96.26 -63.52
CA TRP A 46 -6.84 -96.00 -62.92
C TRP A 46 -6.39 -94.58 -63.25
N MET A 47 -6.39 -94.23 -64.55
CA MET A 47 -6.05 -92.88 -65.01
C MET A 47 -6.95 -91.81 -64.36
N ASN A 48 -8.26 -92.04 -64.31
CA ASN A 48 -9.22 -91.16 -63.64
C ASN A 48 -8.88 -91.00 -62.14
N GLY A 49 -8.47 -92.08 -61.47
CA GLY A 49 -8.04 -92.05 -60.07
C GLY A 49 -6.79 -91.19 -59.85
N ALA A 50 -5.77 -91.31 -60.69
CA ALA A 50 -4.56 -90.50 -60.60
C ALA A 50 -4.83 -89.01 -60.84
N PHE A 51 -5.60 -88.66 -61.88
CA PHE A 51 -5.98 -87.26 -62.14
C PHE A 51 -6.83 -86.69 -61.01
N ASN A 52 -7.81 -87.47 -60.50
CA ASN A 52 -8.63 -87.05 -59.36
C ASN A 52 -7.76 -86.78 -58.12
N ARG A 53 -6.76 -87.63 -57.84
CA ARG A 53 -5.81 -87.39 -56.75
C ARG A 53 -5.03 -86.09 -56.93
N VAL A 54 -4.52 -85.82 -58.13
CA VAL A 54 -3.79 -84.57 -58.45
C VAL A 54 -4.69 -83.35 -58.28
N ASP A 55 -5.89 -83.37 -58.85
CA ASP A 55 -6.84 -82.26 -58.79
C ASP A 55 -7.29 -81.97 -57.35
N LYS A 56 -7.53 -83.01 -56.54
CA LYS A 56 -7.87 -82.86 -55.12
C LYS A 56 -6.73 -82.24 -54.32
N ASN A 57 -5.49 -82.68 -54.53
CA ASN A 57 -4.32 -82.13 -53.84
C ASN A 57 -4.09 -80.66 -54.23
N MET A 58 -4.25 -80.31 -55.51
CA MET A 58 -4.14 -78.94 -55.99
C MET A 58 -5.25 -78.05 -55.43
N LEU A 59 -6.49 -78.53 -55.42
CA LEU A 59 -7.62 -77.81 -54.82
C LEU A 59 -7.46 -77.64 -53.31
N TYR A 60 -6.91 -78.64 -52.60
CA TYR A 60 -6.56 -78.50 -51.18
C TYR A 60 -5.57 -77.35 -50.97
N LEU A 61 -4.48 -77.31 -51.76
CA LEU A 61 -3.50 -76.22 -51.66
C LEU A 61 -4.13 -74.85 -51.94
N LEU A 62 -5.01 -74.74 -52.95
CA LEU A 62 -5.75 -73.51 -53.24
C LEU A 62 -6.69 -73.09 -52.10
N GLN A 63 -7.32 -74.05 -51.42
CA GLN A 63 -8.18 -73.79 -50.25
C GLN A 63 -7.37 -73.34 -49.01
N GLN A 64 -6.17 -73.91 -48.80
CA GLN A 64 -5.33 -73.58 -47.66
C GLN A 64 -4.43 -72.35 -47.87
N GLY A 65 -4.14 -72.00 -49.13
CA GLY A 65 -3.21 -70.93 -49.54
C GLY A 65 -1.74 -71.32 -49.44
N VAL A 66 -1.35 -72.03 -48.38
CA VAL A 66 -0.02 -72.63 -48.16
C VAL A 66 -0.19 -74.07 -47.67
N PRO A 67 0.79 -74.96 -47.91
CA PRO A 67 0.71 -76.33 -47.42
C PRO A 67 0.69 -76.37 -45.89
N GLU A 68 -0.12 -77.27 -45.33
CA GLU A 68 -0.02 -77.60 -43.90
C GLU A 68 1.24 -78.41 -43.63
N TRP A 69 1.84 -78.20 -42.45
CA TRP A 69 2.98 -79.00 -42.01
C TRP A 69 2.61 -80.49 -41.91
N ASN A 70 3.53 -81.35 -42.35
CA ASN A 70 3.42 -82.78 -42.30
C ASN A 70 4.79 -83.38 -41.99
N GLU A 71 4.81 -84.39 -41.12
CA GLU A 71 6.02 -85.10 -40.68
C GLU A 71 6.75 -85.87 -41.79
N SER A 72 6.04 -86.24 -42.86
CA SER A 72 6.58 -86.97 -44.02
C SER A 72 7.07 -86.05 -45.15
N VAL A 73 6.98 -84.73 -44.97
CA VAL A 73 7.39 -83.75 -45.98
C VAL A 73 8.64 -83.03 -45.51
N LYS A 74 9.67 -83.08 -46.36
CA LYS A 74 10.87 -82.29 -46.19
C LYS A 74 10.66 -80.88 -46.72
N TYR A 75 10.93 -79.87 -45.88
CA TYR A 75 10.73 -78.47 -46.23
C TYR A 75 12.06 -77.79 -46.52
N PRO A 76 12.27 -77.22 -47.73
CA PRO A 76 13.46 -76.44 -48.02
C PRO A 76 13.48 -75.13 -47.23
N ALA A 77 14.65 -74.52 -47.10
CA ALA A 77 14.77 -73.18 -46.53
C ALA A 77 13.86 -72.18 -47.26
N ASN A 78 13.23 -71.29 -46.50
CA ASN A 78 12.22 -70.32 -46.94
C ASN A 78 10.85 -70.90 -47.37
N ALA A 79 10.62 -72.21 -47.25
CA ALA A 79 9.28 -72.75 -47.41
C ALA A 79 8.32 -72.14 -46.39
N ILE A 80 7.10 -71.81 -46.82
CA ILE A 80 6.04 -71.30 -45.95
C ILE A 80 5.02 -72.40 -45.75
N ILE A 81 4.74 -72.70 -44.49
CA ILE A 81 3.74 -73.68 -44.09
C ILE A 81 2.76 -73.08 -43.12
N LYS A 82 1.63 -73.77 -42.93
CA LYS A 82 0.70 -73.52 -41.83
C LYS A 82 0.77 -74.65 -40.82
N TYR A 83 0.84 -74.30 -39.54
CA TYR A 83 0.75 -75.25 -38.43
C TYR A 83 -0.12 -74.64 -37.32
N ASN A 84 -1.18 -75.35 -36.92
CA ASN A 84 -2.17 -74.89 -35.93
C ASN A 84 -2.70 -73.46 -36.20
N GLY A 85 -2.91 -73.10 -37.47
CA GLY A 85 -3.43 -71.79 -37.87
C GLY A 85 -2.39 -70.66 -37.94
N VAL A 86 -1.13 -70.92 -37.58
CA VAL A 86 -0.03 -69.94 -37.64
C VAL A 86 0.86 -70.23 -38.85
N LEU A 87 1.28 -69.17 -39.55
CA LEU A 87 2.23 -69.27 -40.65
C LEU A 87 3.67 -69.32 -40.11
N TYR A 88 4.43 -70.29 -40.58
CA TYR A 88 5.86 -70.39 -40.31
C TYR A 88 6.64 -70.41 -41.61
N THR A 89 7.81 -69.79 -41.57
CA THR A 89 8.82 -69.86 -42.62
C THR A 89 9.97 -70.72 -42.12
N ALA A 90 10.34 -71.74 -42.89
CA ALA A 90 11.52 -72.55 -42.62
C ALA A 90 12.78 -71.68 -42.71
N ILE A 91 13.59 -71.66 -41.65
CA ILE A 91 14.87 -70.93 -41.62
C ILE A 91 15.94 -71.70 -42.38
N VAL A 92 15.94 -73.03 -42.22
CA VAL A 92 16.82 -73.98 -42.91
C VAL A 92 16.00 -75.16 -43.41
N GLU A 93 16.57 -75.91 -44.33
CA GLU A 93 16.00 -77.20 -44.70
C GLU A 93 15.83 -78.07 -43.45
N ASN A 94 14.63 -78.63 -43.28
CA ASN A 94 14.33 -79.51 -42.17
C ASN A 94 13.29 -80.55 -42.56
N ASP A 95 13.38 -81.69 -41.89
CA ASP A 95 12.53 -82.85 -42.09
C ASP A 95 11.96 -83.25 -40.73
N ASN A 96 10.64 -83.41 -40.68
CA ASN A 96 9.90 -83.78 -39.47
C ASN A 96 10.20 -82.95 -38.19
N VAL A 97 10.60 -81.68 -38.30
CA VAL A 97 10.74 -80.81 -37.11
C VAL A 97 9.45 -80.03 -36.93
N ASN A 98 8.82 -80.16 -35.76
CA ASN A 98 7.58 -79.47 -35.44
C ASN A 98 7.79 -77.93 -35.45
N PRO A 99 6.97 -77.15 -36.17
CA PRO A 99 7.13 -75.70 -36.29
C PRO A 99 7.10 -74.93 -34.97
N ALA A 100 6.42 -75.47 -33.95
CA ALA A 100 6.32 -74.84 -32.63
C ALA A 100 7.42 -75.25 -31.66
N SER A 101 8.21 -76.29 -31.95
CA SER A 101 9.18 -76.83 -30.98
C SER A 101 10.59 -76.27 -31.14
N ASP A 102 10.95 -75.74 -32.32
CA ASP A 102 12.32 -75.32 -32.61
C ASP A 102 12.38 -74.02 -33.40
N ALA A 103 12.68 -72.93 -32.68
CA ALA A 103 12.83 -71.58 -33.23
C ALA A 103 14.10 -71.40 -34.10
N THR A 104 15.02 -72.38 -34.11
CA THR A 104 16.20 -72.36 -35.01
C THR A 104 15.89 -72.93 -36.39
N LYS A 105 14.84 -73.75 -36.50
CA LYS A 105 14.36 -74.33 -37.75
C LYS A 105 13.19 -73.56 -38.34
N TRP A 106 12.37 -72.93 -37.50
CA TRP A 106 11.15 -72.24 -37.90
C TRP A 106 11.06 -70.84 -37.30
N LYS A 107 10.63 -69.86 -38.09
CA LYS A 107 10.22 -68.53 -37.61
C LYS A 107 8.76 -68.28 -37.96
N LYS A 108 8.00 -67.65 -37.07
CA LYS A 108 6.66 -67.14 -37.42
C LYS A 108 6.80 -66.13 -38.57
N THR A 109 5.95 -66.25 -39.59
CA THR A 109 6.02 -65.38 -40.78
C THR A 109 5.50 -63.97 -40.50
N GLN A 110 4.61 -63.79 -39.51
CA GLN A 110 4.11 -62.48 -39.09
C GLN A 110 5.09 -61.82 -38.10
N VAL A 111 5.42 -60.54 -38.36
CA VAL A 111 6.19 -59.71 -37.41
C VAL A 111 5.26 -59.26 -36.29
N GLU A 112 5.56 -59.66 -35.05
CA GLU A 112 4.89 -59.10 -33.87
C GLU A 112 5.38 -57.65 -33.67
N VAL A 113 4.48 -56.66 -33.81
CA VAL A 113 4.82 -55.25 -33.53
C VAL A 113 4.89 -55.07 -32.01
N SER A 114 6.09 -54.82 -31.50
CA SER A 114 6.34 -54.63 -30.07
C SER A 114 5.85 -53.27 -29.56
N LYS A 115 5.54 -53.17 -28.26
CA LYS A 115 5.29 -51.89 -27.58
C LYS A 115 6.59 -51.08 -27.51
N ALA A 116 6.49 -49.76 -27.59
CA ALA A 116 7.67 -48.93 -27.37
C ALA A 116 8.10 -48.94 -25.90
N SER A 117 9.40 -48.75 -25.68
CA SER A 117 10.02 -48.44 -24.39
C SER A 117 11.12 -47.41 -24.58
N THR A 118 11.77 -46.98 -23.50
CA THR A 118 12.92 -46.06 -23.56
C THR A 118 14.15 -46.67 -24.24
N THR A 119 14.17 -48.00 -24.43
CA THR A 119 15.29 -48.73 -25.06
C THR A 119 14.90 -49.50 -26.32
N GLN A 120 13.61 -49.56 -26.66
CA GLN A 120 13.09 -50.30 -27.82
C GLN A 120 12.02 -49.48 -28.55
N SER A 121 12.22 -49.25 -29.84
CA SER A 121 11.19 -48.65 -30.70
C SER A 121 9.97 -49.57 -30.82
N GLY A 122 8.77 -48.99 -30.82
CA GLY A 122 7.51 -49.74 -30.95
C GLY A 122 6.30 -48.82 -31.02
N ILE A 123 5.10 -49.36 -30.81
CA ILE A 123 3.85 -48.60 -30.80
C ILE A 123 3.47 -48.14 -29.38
N VAL A 124 2.88 -46.94 -29.26
CA VAL A 124 2.41 -46.34 -28.00
C VAL A 124 0.95 -45.89 -28.12
N LYS A 125 0.24 -45.84 -26.98
CA LYS A 125 -1.08 -45.21 -26.88
C LYS A 125 -0.92 -43.74 -26.46
N LEU A 126 -1.72 -42.83 -26.99
CA LEU A 126 -1.64 -41.40 -26.69
C LEU A 126 -2.64 -40.99 -25.61
N SER A 127 -2.25 -40.04 -24.77
CA SER A 127 -3.06 -39.49 -23.68
C SER A 127 -2.98 -37.97 -23.61
N SER A 128 -4.12 -37.32 -23.41
CA SER A 128 -4.24 -35.86 -23.28
C SER A 128 -4.41 -35.39 -21.82
N SER A 129 -4.19 -36.29 -20.85
CA SER A 129 -4.18 -35.94 -19.43
C SER A 129 -2.92 -35.13 -19.08
N THR A 130 -3.07 -34.14 -18.19
CA THR A 130 -1.97 -33.26 -17.73
C THR A 130 -1.43 -33.65 -16.35
N ASN A 131 -1.96 -34.71 -15.75
CA ASN A 131 -1.57 -35.24 -14.44
C ASN A 131 -1.49 -36.78 -14.46
N SER A 132 -1.27 -37.37 -15.64
CA SER A 132 -1.16 -38.81 -15.79
C SER A 132 0.10 -39.34 -15.09
N THR A 133 -0.04 -40.47 -14.41
CA THR A 133 1.07 -41.26 -13.86
C THR A 133 1.38 -42.50 -14.73
N SER A 134 0.77 -42.62 -15.91
CA SER A 134 0.98 -43.77 -16.79
C SER A 134 2.35 -43.74 -17.45
N GLU A 135 3.10 -44.84 -17.31
CA GLU A 135 4.38 -45.07 -18.01
C GLU A 135 4.21 -45.75 -19.38
N THR A 136 2.97 -46.08 -19.75
CA THR A 136 2.65 -46.83 -20.99
C THR A 136 1.98 -45.98 -22.06
N GLU A 137 1.67 -44.72 -21.76
CA GLU A 137 1.04 -43.77 -22.67
C GLU A 137 1.95 -42.57 -22.92
N ALA A 138 1.99 -42.07 -24.16
CA ALA A 138 2.72 -40.85 -24.51
C ALA A 138 1.79 -39.62 -24.45
N ALA A 139 2.34 -38.48 -24.03
CA ALA A 139 1.61 -37.21 -23.97
C ALA A 139 1.30 -36.67 -25.38
N THR A 140 0.11 -36.11 -25.57
CA THR A 140 -0.25 -35.38 -26.78
C THR A 140 0.25 -33.93 -26.75
N PRO A 141 0.43 -33.26 -27.92
CA PRO A 141 0.70 -31.82 -27.97
C PRO A 141 -0.33 -30.97 -27.19
N LEU A 142 -1.57 -31.43 -27.11
CA LEU A 142 -2.62 -30.77 -26.33
C LEU A 142 -2.33 -30.83 -24.81
N ALA A 143 -1.88 -31.96 -24.28
CA ALA A 143 -1.47 -32.06 -22.88
C ALA A 143 -0.30 -31.13 -22.58
N VAL A 144 0.71 -31.12 -23.46
CA VAL A 144 1.90 -30.25 -23.32
C VAL A 144 1.50 -28.77 -23.34
N LYS A 145 0.63 -28.36 -24.28
CA LYS A 145 0.13 -26.99 -24.34
C LYS A 145 -0.59 -26.59 -23.05
N LYS A 146 -1.49 -27.43 -22.53
CA LYS A 146 -2.21 -27.14 -21.28
C LYS A 146 -1.26 -26.98 -20.09
N VAL A 147 -0.24 -27.82 -19.99
CA VAL A 147 0.79 -27.69 -18.94
C VAL A 147 1.55 -26.37 -19.10
N ASN A 148 1.93 -26.01 -20.33
CA ASN A 148 2.60 -24.74 -20.60
C ASN A 148 1.72 -23.52 -20.27
N ASP A 149 0.44 -23.54 -20.66
CA ASP A 149 -0.51 -22.48 -20.34
C ASP A 149 -0.67 -22.33 -18.81
N ASN A 150 -0.74 -23.45 -18.07
CA ASN A 150 -0.78 -23.44 -16.61
C ASN A 150 0.51 -22.87 -15.99
N ALA A 151 1.67 -23.19 -16.56
CA ALA A 151 2.96 -22.66 -16.11
C ALA A 151 3.06 -21.15 -16.34
N ILE A 152 2.62 -20.65 -17.50
CA ILE A 152 2.53 -19.21 -17.79
C ILE A 152 1.60 -18.52 -16.79
N SER A 153 0.40 -19.08 -16.56
CA SER A 153 -0.54 -18.51 -15.59
C SER A 153 0.02 -18.45 -14.17
N ALA A 154 0.77 -19.48 -13.75
CA ALA A 154 1.43 -19.49 -12.45
C ALA A 154 2.53 -18.43 -12.36
N ASN A 155 3.33 -18.25 -13.41
CA ASN A 155 4.36 -17.23 -13.50
C ASN A 155 3.77 -15.81 -13.44
N ASP A 156 2.67 -15.56 -14.15
CA ASP A 156 1.98 -14.27 -14.13
C ASP A 156 1.43 -13.94 -12.74
N LYS A 157 0.81 -14.93 -12.08
CA LYS A 157 0.34 -14.78 -10.69
C LYS A 157 1.50 -14.49 -9.74
N ALA A 158 2.64 -15.15 -9.91
CA ALA A 158 3.83 -14.90 -9.10
C ALA A 158 4.37 -13.47 -9.32
N ASN A 159 4.41 -12.99 -10.56
CA ASN A 159 4.84 -11.64 -10.89
C ASN A 159 3.90 -10.58 -10.29
N ILE A 160 2.59 -10.79 -10.36
CA ILE A 160 1.58 -9.92 -9.74
C ILE A 160 1.76 -9.90 -8.22
N ALA A 161 1.94 -11.06 -7.58
CA ALA A 161 2.18 -11.14 -6.15
C ALA A 161 3.45 -10.40 -5.74
N ASN A 162 4.53 -10.52 -6.52
CA ASN A 162 5.77 -9.79 -6.30
C ASN A 162 5.59 -8.27 -6.43
N ALA A 163 4.88 -7.80 -7.47
CA ALA A 163 4.57 -6.38 -7.66
C ALA A 163 3.71 -5.81 -6.51
N ASN A 164 2.73 -6.57 -6.03
CA ASN A 164 1.91 -6.21 -4.87
C ASN A 164 2.76 -6.12 -3.60
N ALA A 165 3.69 -7.06 -3.39
CA ALA A 165 4.61 -7.04 -2.25
C ALA A 165 5.55 -5.83 -2.27
N ILE A 166 6.12 -5.49 -3.44
CA ILE A 166 6.94 -4.29 -3.62
C ILE A 166 6.14 -3.01 -3.32
N SER A 167 4.90 -2.94 -3.79
CA SER A 167 4.01 -1.80 -3.54
C SER A 167 3.66 -1.68 -2.05
N ALA A 168 3.33 -2.79 -1.40
CA ALA A 168 3.06 -2.84 0.04
C ALA A 168 4.28 -2.40 0.86
N ASN A 169 5.48 -2.88 0.50
CA ASN A 169 6.73 -2.47 1.15
C ASN A 169 7.01 -0.97 0.96
N SER A 170 6.77 -0.43 -0.23
CA SER A 170 6.91 1.01 -0.50
C SER A 170 5.94 1.84 0.34
N ASN A 171 4.69 1.40 0.45
CA ASN A 171 3.69 2.05 1.30
C ASN A 171 4.08 2.00 2.79
N ALA A 172 4.60 0.87 3.26
CA ALA A 172 5.10 0.72 4.64
C ALA A 172 6.28 1.66 4.91
N ASN A 173 7.24 1.77 3.98
CA ASN A 173 8.37 2.69 4.11
C ASN A 173 7.92 4.16 4.14
N ASN A 174 6.93 4.53 3.31
CA ASN A 174 6.38 5.88 3.33
C ASN A 174 5.65 6.17 4.65
N ALA A 175 4.88 5.21 5.18
CA ALA A 175 4.26 5.33 6.49
C ALA A 175 5.31 5.49 7.61
N HIS A 176 6.40 4.73 7.55
CA HIS A 176 7.50 4.83 8.51
C HIS A 176 8.16 6.22 8.50
N LYS A 177 8.48 6.76 7.32
CA LYS A 177 9.00 8.13 7.18
C LYS A 177 8.05 9.19 7.76
N ASN A 178 6.74 9.03 7.54
CA ASN A 178 5.76 9.95 8.11
C ASN A 178 5.73 9.88 9.64
N ILE A 179 5.87 8.68 10.22
CA ILE A 179 5.95 8.49 11.67
C ILE A 179 7.23 9.14 12.23
N GLU A 180 8.36 8.99 11.57
CA GLU A 180 9.62 9.64 11.97
C GLU A 180 9.49 11.17 12.00
N VAL A 181 8.90 11.76 10.95
CA VAL A 181 8.61 13.21 10.89
C VAL A 181 7.65 13.64 12.01
N LEU A 182 6.59 12.86 12.27
CA LEU A 182 5.66 13.12 13.37
C LEU A 182 6.36 13.03 14.73
N GLY A 183 7.25 12.06 14.94
CA GLY A 183 8.05 11.93 16.16
C GLY A 183 8.88 13.19 16.43
N GLY A 184 9.54 13.74 15.41
CA GLY A 184 10.26 15.01 15.55
C GLY A 184 9.35 16.20 15.90
N ARG A 185 8.15 16.26 15.30
CA ARG A 185 7.15 17.31 15.63
C ARG A 185 6.61 17.18 17.05
N ILE A 186 6.34 15.96 17.51
CA ILE A 186 5.87 15.69 18.87
C ILE A 186 6.97 16.05 19.88
N SER A 187 8.22 15.67 19.63
CA SER A 187 9.34 16.08 20.49
C SER A 187 9.45 17.60 20.62
N ASN A 188 9.28 18.34 19.53
CA ASN A 188 9.24 19.81 19.58
C ASN A 188 8.06 20.35 20.42
N ILE A 189 6.90 19.71 20.34
CA ILE A 189 5.73 20.05 21.17
C ILE A 189 6.02 19.74 22.64
N GLU A 190 6.53 18.56 22.97
CA GLU A 190 6.88 18.18 24.35
C GLU A 190 7.94 19.11 24.94
N HIS A 191 8.88 19.59 24.13
CA HIS A 191 9.80 20.63 24.56
C HIS A 191 9.08 21.95 24.84
N LYS A 192 8.10 22.35 24.04
CA LYS A 192 7.46 23.66 24.23
C LYS A 192 6.35 23.65 25.30
N PHE A 193 5.53 22.61 25.33
CA PHE A 193 4.35 22.46 26.17
C PHE A 193 4.57 21.32 27.17
N VAL A 194 4.81 21.67 28.43
CA VAL A 194 5.10 20.69 29.48
C VAL A 194 4.03 20.79 30.55
N PRO A 195 3.06 19.85 30.59
CA PRO A 195 2.18 19.71 31.73
C PRO A 195 2.91 19.03 32.88
N THR A 196 2.53 19.39 34.10
CA THR A 196 2.91 18.71 35.34
C THR A 196 1.64 18.40 36.12
N THR A 197 1.77 17.84 37.32
CA THR A 197 0.60 17.53 38.16
C THR A 197 -0.13 18.75 38.70
N THR A 198 0.48 19.95 38.67
CA THR A 198 -0.11 21.17 39.27
C THR A 198 -0.08 22.40 38.35
N GLU A 199 0.58 22.29 37.19
CA GLU A 199 0.73 23.40 36.25
C GLU A 199 0.97 22.96 34.81
N SER A 200 0.49 23.77 33.88
CA SER A 200 0.79 23.69 32.44
C SER A 200 1.80 24.77 32.06
N ARG A 201 2.90 24.39 31.39
CA ARG A 201 4.00 25.30 31.03
C ARG A 201 4.15 25.48 29.53
N VAL A 202 4.48 26.69 29.09
CA VAL A 202 4.84 27.03 27.71
C VAL A 202 6.21 27.70 27.68
N TYR A 203 7.25 26.95 27.28
CA TYR A 203 8.64 27.39 27.30
C TYR A 203 9.01 28.31 26.13
N SER A 204 9.90 29.27 26.42
CA SER A 204 10.72 29.93 25.41
C SER A 204 11.67 28.93 24.74
N ASN A 205 12.15 29.25 23.53
CA ASN A 205 13.02 28.36 22.78
C ASN A 205 14.33 28.04 23.50
N ASP A 206 14.86 29.00 24.25
CA ASP A 206 16.09 28.89 25.04
C ASP A 206 15.88 28.32 26.46
N LYS A 207 14.63 27.99 26.83
CA LYS A 207 14.24 27.47 28.16
C LYS A 207 14.50 28.42 29.33
N LYS A 208 14.84 29.68 29.07
CA LYS A 208 15.11 30.68 30.12
C LYS A 208 13.84 31.22 30.76
N THR A 209 12.73 31.17 30.05
CA THR A 209 11.42 31.57 30.56
C THR A 209 10.33 30.62 30.12
N TYR A 210 9.22 30.62 30.86
CA TYR A 210 8.00 29.96 30.44
C TYR A 210 6.77 30.66 31.01
N LEU A 211 5.68 30.66 30.25
CA LEU A 211 4.35 30.97 30.79
C LEU A 211 3.82 29.74 31.53
N LEU A 212 3.14 29.94 32.64
CA LEU A 212 2.49 28.87 33.39
C LEU A 212 1.05 29.20 33.75
N VAL A 213 0.24 28.16 33.83
CA VAL A 213 -1.10 28.18 34.41
C VAL A 213 -1.13 27.09 35.48
N ARG A 214 -1.47 27.44 36.71
CA ARG A 214 -1.54 26.53 37.86
C ARG A 214 -2.98 26.25 38.27
N ASP A 215 -3.18 25.14 38.97
CA ASP A 215 -4.49 24.72 39.49
C ASP A 215 -5.02 25.63 40.60
N ASP A 216 -4.16 26.44 41.23
CA ASP A 216 -4.54 27.47 42.21
C ASP A 216 -4.98 28.80 41.57
N GLY A 217 -5.14 28.82 40.24
CA GLY A 217 -5.62 29.97 39.49
C GLY A 217 -4.51 30.96 39.09
N ILE A 218 -3.25 30.69 39.42
CA ILE A 218 -2.15 31.58 39.04
C ILE A 218 -1.82 31.45 37.55
N VAL A 219 -1.70 32.59 36.86
CA VAL A 219 -1.15 32.70 35.51
C VAL A 219 0.07 33.63 35.54
N ALA A 220 1.25 33.10 35.23
CA ALA A 220 2.50 33.82 35.45
C ALA A 220 3.56 33.56 34.38
N MET A 221 4.51 34.49 34.27
CA MET A 221 5.77 34.29 33.56
C MET A 221 6.86 33.90 34.56
N TYR A 222 7.48 32.74 34.36
CA TYR A 222 8.60 32.25 35.16
C TYR A 222 9.92 32.47 34.45
N ASN A 223 10.97 32.79 35.22
CA ASN A 223 12.35 32.83 34.74
C ASN A 223 13.15 31.74 35.45
N THR A 224 13.68 30.79 34.68
CA THR A 224 14.38 29.61 35.19
C THR A 224 15.76 29.95 35.74
N GLU A 225 16.46 30.90 35.13
CA GLU A 225 17.78 31.35 35.59
C GLU A 225 17.70 32.05 36.96
N LYS A 226 16.63 32.81 37.18
CA LYS A 226 16.36 33.51 38.46
C LYS A 226 15.55 32.68 39.45
N ASN A 227 15.09 31.49 39.03
CA ASN A 227 14.23 30.59 39.81
C ASN A 227 13.04 31.32 40.45
N LYS A 228 12.34 32.18 39.68
CA LYS A 228 11.21 32.95 40.20
C LYS A 228 10.19 33.33 39.13
N MET A 229 8.96 33.54 39.57
CA MET A 229 7.95 34.25 38.78
C MET A 229 8.34 35.73 38.65
N VAL A 230 8.38 36.23 37.42
CA VAL A 230 8.74 37.61 37.09
C VAL A 230 7.54 38.54 37.25
N TRP A 231 6.40 38.08 36.76
CA TRP A 231 5.09 38.70 36.94
C TRP A 231 4.02 37.61 36.90
N GLY A 232 2.88 37.83 37.55
CA GLY A 232 1.76 36.90 37.51
C GLY A 232 0.49 37.45 38.13
N PHE A 233 -0.64 36.96 37.63
CA PHE A 233 -1.96 37.22 38.16
C PHE A 233 -2.38 36.07 39.06
N ASP A 234 -3.02 36.41 40.18
CA ASP A 234 -3.63 35.41 41.06
C ASP A 234 -5.05 35.03 40.59
N ALA A 235 -5.73 34.18 41.35
CA ALA A 235 -7.09 33.72 41.04
C ALA A 235 -8.14 34.84 41.02
N ASN A 236 -7.85 36.01 41.62
CA ASN A 236 -8.73 37.17 41.62
C ASN A 236 -8.46 38.12 40.44
N GLY A 237 -7.44 37.82 39.62
CA GLY A 237 -7.00 38.69 38.53
C GLY A 237 -6.12 39.83 38.99
N GLU A 238 -5.63 39.82 40.23
CA GLU A 238 -4.72 40.83 40.74
C GLU A 238 -3.28 40.50 40.34
N LEU A 239 -2.50 41.52 39.96
CA LEU A 239 -1.07 41.38 39.74
C LEU A 239 -0.35 41.27 41.10
N GLY A 240 -0.51 40.13 41.78
CA GLY A 240 0.04 39.86 43.11
C GLY A 240 1.50 39.37 43.10
N ILE A 241 2.03 39.02 41.93
CA ILE A 241 3.38 38.51 41.77
C ILE A 241 4.19 39.46 40.89
N GLY A 242 5.27 40.00 41.43
CA GLY A 242 6.16 40.93 40.72
C GLY A 242 5.57 42.34 40.58
N THR A 243 6.17 43.14 39.70
CA THR A 243 5.74 44.52 39.42
C THR A 243 5.91 44.82 37.93
N ILE A 244 4.99 45.56 37.33
CA ILE A 244 5.14 46.12 35.99
C ILE A 244 5.54 47.59 36.13
N HIS A 245 6.68 47.96 35.56
CA HIS A 245 7.12 49.35 35.55
C HIS A 245 6.13 50.21 34.75
N SER A 246 5.78 51.39 35.27
CA SER A 246 4.73 52.26 34.68
C SER A 246 5.01 52.63 33.22
N SER A 247 6.29 52.74 32.82
CA SER A 247 6.67 52.99 31.42
C SER A 247 6.28 51.88 30.45
N HIS A 248 5.91 50.69 30.94
CA HIS A 248 5.46 49.57 30.12
C HIS A 248 3.92 49.48 30.06
N ILE A 249 3.19 50.38 30.73
CA ILE A 249 1.73 50.40 30.70
C ILE A 249 1.28 51.44 29.66
N LEU A 250 0.89 50.93 28.49
CA LEU A 250 0.42 51.77 27.38
C LEU A 250 -0.78 52.62 27.82
N GLY A 251 -0.74 53.91 27.50
CA GLY A 251 -1.81 54.85 27.81
C GLY A 251 -1.90 55.28 29.27
N LEU A 252 -1.04 54.79 30.18
CA LEU A 252 -1.08 55.21 31.59
C LEU A 252 -0.79 56.70 31.75
N SER A 253 0.18 57.25 31.00
CA SER A 253 0.49 58.69 31.04
C SER A 253 -0.68 59.54 30.56
N ASP A 254 -1.33 59.13 29.47
CA ASP A 254 -2.49 59.83 28.92
C ASP A 254 -3.67 59.75 29.88
N HIS A 255 -3.90 58.57 30.47
CA HIS A 255 -4.91 58.39 31.50
C HIS A 255 -4.68 59.35 32.67
N VAL A 256 -3.49 59.33 33.27
CA VAL A 256 -3.13 60.21 34.40
C VAL A 256 -3.28 61.68 34.03
N THR A 257 -2.84 62.09 32.83
CA THR A 257 -2.95 63.48 32.37
C THR A 257 -4.41 63.90 32.20
N ASN A 258 -5.22 63.03 31.59
CA ASN A 258 -6.64 63.26 31.35
C ASN A 258 -7.49 63.22 32.63
N MET A 259 -6.96 62.72 33.74
CA MET A 259 -7.63 62.86 35.04
C MET A 259 -7.72 64.34 35.48
N PHE A 260 -6.88 65.22 34.93
CA PHE A 260 -6.90 66.66 35.20
C PHE A 260 -7.55 67.43 34.05
N THR A 261 -8.65 68.13 34.31
CA THR A 261 -9.22 69.07 33.32
C THR A 261 -8.56 70.43 33.48
N GLN A 262 -7.98 70.97 32.41
CA GLN A 262 -7.15 72.18 32.49
C GLN A 262 -7.48 73.16 31.37
N SER A 263 -7.41 74.45 31.67
CA SER A 263 -7.47 75.54 30.69
C SER A 263 -6.26 76.43 30.89
N PHE A 264 -5.28 76.31 30.00
CA PHE A 264 -4.06 77.10 30.05
C PHE A 264 -4.23 78.42 29.30
N GLY A 265 -4.39 79.51 30.05
CA GLY A 265 -4.42 80.87 29.56
C GLY A 265 -3.92 81.85 30.62
N GLN A 266 -3.85 83.14 30.27
CA GLN A 266 -3.54 84.22 31.21
C GLN A 266 -4.49 84.22 32.41
N HIS A 267 -5.75 83.82 32.16
CA HIS A 267 -6.68 83.35 33.16
C HIS A 267 -6.94 81.88 32.87
N GLY A 268 -6.85 81.02 33.88
CA GLY A 268 -6.86 79.59 33.69
C GLY A 268 -7.19 78.82 34.96
N TYR A 269 -7.35 77.51 34.81
CA TYR A 269 -7.59 76.61 35.93
C TYR A 269 -7.05 75.20 35.67
N THR A 270 -6.84 74.46 36.75
CA THR A 270 -6.70 73.01 36.75
C THR A 270 -7.68 72.43 37.77
N LYS A 271 -8.47 71.44 37.34
CA LYS A 271 -9.38 70.68 38.19
C LYS A 271 -8.75 69.31 38.46
N LEU A 272 -8.52 69.03 39.73
CA LEU A 272 -7.94 67.79 40.21
C LEU A 272 -9.01 66.67 40.26
N PRO A 273 -8.62 65.38 40.20
CA PRO A 273 -9.57 64.27 40.15
C PRO A 273 -10.42 64.13 41.42
N ASN A 274 -9.94 64.66 42.55
CA ASN A 274 -10.66 64.69 43.82
C ASN A 274 -11.68 65.84 43.92
N GLY A 275 -11.83 66.66 42.88
CA GLY A 275 -12.78 67.77 42.82
C GLY A 275 -12.21 69.15 43.18
N LEU A 276 -11.00 69.23 43.75
CA LEU A 276 -10.34 70.52 43.99
C LEU A 276 -10.06 71.25 42.67
N ILE A 277 -10.21 72.56 42.68
CA ILE A 277 -9.93 73.46 41.57
C ILE A 277 -8.88 74.46 42.04
N ILE A 278 -7.80 74.60 41.28
CA ILE A 278 -6.87 75.71 41.39
C ILE A 278 -7.07 76.56 40.16
N GLN A 279 -7.34 77.85 40.33
CA GLN A 279 -7.48 78.79 39.23
C GLN A 279 -6.64 80.03 39.45
N TRP A 280 -6.24 80.66 38.35
CA TRP A 280 -5.36 81.82 38.35
C TRP A 280 -5.82 82.85 37.33
N GLY A 281 -5.37 84.08 37.52
CA GLY A 281 -5.64 85.14 36.56
C GLY A 281 -5.09 86.48 37.01
N ILE A 282 -5.43 87.52 36.25
CA ILE A 282 -5.16 88.91 36.63
C ILE A 282 -6.45 89.52 37.18
N ALA A 283 -6.32 90.26 38.27
CA ALA A 283 -7.36 91.08 38.87
C ALA A 283 -6.90 92.53 38.92
N ASN A 284 -7.85 93.46 38.96
CA ASN A 284 -7.55 94.88 39.12
C ASN A 284 -8.32 95.41 40.33
N SER A 285 -7.63 96.01 41.29
CA SER A 285 -8.30 96.86 42.28
C SER A 285 -8.39 98.28 41.75
N LEU A 286 -9.50 98.95 42.03
CA LEU A 286 -9.72 100.37 41.78
C LEU A 286 -9.61 101.11 43.12
N GLY A 287 -8.80 102.18 43.15
CA GLY A 287 -8.62 102.99 44.36
C GLY A 287 -9.93 103.66 44.82
N ASP A 288 -10.80 104.00 43.85
CA ASP A 288 -12.10 104.64 44.09
C ASP A 288 -13.10 103.73 44.84
N ASP A 289 -12.94 102.40 44.76
CA ASP A 289 -13.78 101.45 45.51
C ASP A 289 -13.45 101.45 47.01
N GLY A 290 -12.30 102.04 47.39
CA GLY A 290 -11.89 102.28 48.76
C GLY A 290 -12.00 101.04 49.65
N LYS A 291 -12.59 101.21 50.84
CA LYS A 291 -12.80 100.11 51.80
C LYS A 291 -13.72 99.00 51.27
N ASN A 292 -14.61 99.32 50.33
CA ASN A 292 -15.58 98.36 49.81
C ASN A 292 -14.91 97.30 48.92
N GLY A 293 -13.73 97.61 48.36
CA GLY A 293 -12.92 96.72 47.54
C GLY A 293 -13.53 96.39 46.18
N THR A 294 -12.69 96.08 45.21
CA THR A 294 -13.15 95.75 43.86
C THR A 294 -13.54 94.29 43.79
N LEU A 295 -14.74 94.00 43.27
CA LEU A 295 -15.16 92.64 42.99
C LEU A 295 -14.56 92.16 41.68
N GLN A 296 -13.92 90.99 41.73
CA GLN A 296 -13.29 90.35 40.59
C GLN A 296 -13.90 88.97 40.39
N SER A 297 -14.15 88.62 39.14
CA SER A 297 -14.66 87.30 38.79
C SER A 297 -13.51 86.29 38.78
N PHE A 298 -13.78 85.12 39.34
CA PHE A 298 -12.96 83.95 39.08
C PHE A 298 -13.07 83.56 37.60
N PHE A 299 -12.05 82.88 37.07
CA PHE A 299 -12.06 82.41 35.68
C PHE A 299 -13.19 81.40 35.45
N ILE A 300 -13.43 80.51 36.42
CA ILE A 300 -14.64 79.68 36.53
C ILE A 300 -15.23 79.78 37.94
N ALA A 301 -16.54 79.60 38.07
CA ALA A 301 -17.16 79.50 39.38
C ALA A 301 -16.73 78.19 40.07
N PHE A 302 -16.34 78.28 41.35
CA PHE A 302 -16.20 77.11 42.20
C PHE A 302 -17.58 76.48 42.43
N PRO A 303 -17.77 75.18 42.18
CA PRO A 303 -19.06 74.53 42.37
C PRO A 303 -19.64 74.69 43.79
N ASN A 304 -18.79 74.63 44.82
CA ASN A 304 -19.21 74.68 46.23
C ASN A 304 -18.71 75.94 46.95
N ALA A 305 -17.38 76.17 46.97
CA ALA A 305 -16.79 77.30 47.68
C ALA A 305 -15.34 77.58 47.25
N CYS A 306 -14.93 78.85 47.35
CA CYS A 306 -13.52 79.22 47.35
C CYS A 306 -12.98 79.21 48.79
N PHE A 307 -11.91 78.45 49.03
CA PHE A 307 -11.28 78.40 50.35
C PHE A 307 -10.27 79.51 50.58
N SER A 308 -9.46 79.83 49.58
CA SER A 308 -8.42 80.83 49.70
C SER A 308 -8.14 81.49 48.37
N VAL A 309 -7.90 82.80 48.41
CA VAL A 309 -7.39 83.60 47.29
C VAL A 309 -6.14 84.29 47.76
N VAL A 310 -5.06 84.12 47.03
CA VAL A 310 -3.78 84.79 47.28
C VAL A 310 -3.50 85.70 46.11
N THR A 311 -3.04 86.92 46.40
CA THR A 311 -2.72 87.93 45.38
C THR A 311 -1.29 88.42 45.50
N SER A 312 -0.73 88.85 44.37
CA SER A 312 0.54 89.56 44.31
C SER A 312 0.48 90.68 43.28
N ASP A 313 1.08 91.83 43.60
CA ASP A 313 1.22 92.97 42.68
C ASP A 313 2.01 92.57 41.41
N VAL A 314 1.67 93.13 40.25
CA VAL A 314 2.38 92.84 38.98
C VAL A 314 3.65 93.68 38.77
N GLY A 315 4.03 94.55 39.71
CA GLY A 315 5.35 95.19 39.76
C GLY A 315 5.41 96.66 39.32
N ASN A 316 4.28 97.34 39.12
CA ASN A 316 4.27 98.74 38.67
C ASN A 316 4.25 99.78 39.80
N GLY A 317 3.95 99.40 41.04
CA GLY A 317 3.77 100.36 42.15
C GLY A 317 4.17 99.89 43.55
N VAL A 318 4.70 98.67 43.71
CA VAL A 318 5.05 98.07 45.02
C VAL A 318 3.88 98.13 46.03
N ASN A 319 2.64 97.96 45.54
CA ASN A 319 1.47 98.02 46.40
C ASN A 319 1.31 96.73 47.20
N SER A 320 0.83 96.83 48.44
CA SER A 320 0.40 95.65 49.20
C SER A 320 -0.97 95.22 48.67
N THR A 321 -1.12 93.94 48.33
CA THR A 321 -2.40 93.41 47.84
C THR A 321 -3.09 92.60 48.92
N ALA A 322 -4.41 92.60 48.91
CA ALA A 322 -5.23 91.72 49.74
C ALA A 322 -6.39 91.20 48.90
N ALA A 323 -6.81 89.97 49.16
CA ALA A 323 -8.01 89.39 48.58
C ALA A 323 -8.73 88.50 49.58
N THR A 324 -10.05 88.39 49.42
CA THR A 324 -10.89 87.45 50.17
C THR A 324 -11.95 86.86 49.24
N PRO A 325 -12.28 85.56 49.36
CA PRO A 325 -13.48 85.00 48.76
C PRO A 325 -14.72 85.84 49.10
N PHE A 326 -15.59 86.08 48.11
CA PHE A 326 -16.86 86.77 48.30
C PHE A 326 -18.05 85.86 47.97
N SER A 327 -17.93 85.07 46.89
CA SER A 327 -18.90 84.06 46.48
C SER A 327 -18.19 82.94 45.71
N ASN A 328 -18.96 81.99 45.19
CA ASN A 328 -18.46 80.92 44.34
C ASN A 328 -17.88 81.42 43.01
N SER A 329 -18.34 82.58 42.53
CA SER A 329 -17.92 83.15 41.24
C SER A 329 -17.04 84.39 41.37
N GLN A 330 -16.88 84.95 42.57
CA GLN A 330 -16.18 86.22 42.76
C GLN A 330 -15.36 86.25 44.05
N PHE A 331 -14.30 87.06 44.00
CA PHE A 331 -13.55 87.48 45.16
C PHE A 331 -13.47 89.00 45.20
N ARG A 332 -13.16 89.52 46.37
CA ARG A 332 -12.91 90.94 46.56
C ARG A 332 -11.43 91.17 46.74
N CYS A 333 -10.89 92.18 46.09
CA CYS A 333 -9.48 92.54 46.18
C CYS A 333 -9.25 94.03 46.47
N TRP A 334 -8.08 94.32 47.04
CA TRP A 334 -7.62 95.66 47.36
C TRP A 334 -6.14 95.81 47.01
N GLY A 335 -5.80 97.00 46.53
CA GLY A 335 -4.42 97.48 46.43
C GLY A 335 -4.23 98.62 47.43
N LYS A 336 -3.28 98.46 48.34
CA LYS A 336 -2.93 99.48 49.33
C LYS A 336 -1.72 100.27 48.83
N SER A 337 -1.92 101.57 48.65
CA SER A 337 -0.86 102.54 48.39
C SER A 337 -0.08 102.85 49.67
N PRO A 338 1.22 103.17 49.59
CA PRO A 338 1.97 103.71 50.73
C PRO A 338 1.49 105.09 51.19
N SER A 339 0.62 105.77 50.42
CA SER A 339 0.08 107.10 50.78
C SER A 339 -0.92 107.05 51.94
N LEU A 340 -0.70 107.91 52.96
CA LEU A 340 -1.64 108.10 54.07
C LEU A 340 -2.88 108.92 53.70
N GLN A 341 -2.84 109.71 52.62
CA GLN A 341 -3.97 110.54 52.16
C GLN A 341 -4.87 109.82 51.15
N ALA A 342 -4.35 108.81 50.45
CA ALA A 342 -5.08 107.97 49.50
C ALA A 342 -4.69 106.50 49.70
N PRO A 343 -5.25 105.81 50.71
CA PRO A 343 -4.77 104.50 51.16
C PRO A 343 -5.09 103.34 50.19
N TYR A 344 -5.89 103.58 49.16
CA TYR A 344 -6.27 102.60 48.14
C TYR A 344 -5.76 103.04 46.77
N SER A 345 -5.23 102.10 45.97
CA SER A 345 -4.66 102.37 44.65
C SER A 345 -5.25 101.48 43.56
N ASN A 346 -5.23 102.02 42.34
CA ASN A 346 -5.40 101.24 41.13
C ASN A 346 -4.23 100.26 41.03
N THR A 347 -4.49 98.97 41.20
CA THR A 347 -3.44 97.93 41.24
C THR A 347 -3.85 96.73 40.41
N SER A 348 -3.04 96.39 39.42
CA SER A 348 -3.13 95.09 38.75
C SER A 348 -2.39 94.05 39.58
N MET A 349 -3.02 92.90 39.80
CA MET A 349 -2.50 91.83 40.62
C MET A 349 -2.72 90.47 39.97
N LEU A 350 -1.77 89.56 40.13
CA LEU A 350 -1.98 88.14 39.86
C LEU A 350 -2.74 87.54 41.05
N TYR A 351 -3.69 86.67 40.78
CA TYR A 351 -4.34 85.86 41.80
C TYR A 351 -4.15 84.37 41.54
N ILE A 352 -4.06 83.61 42.62
CA ILE A 352 -4.24 82.16 42.63
C ILE A 352 -5.30 81.86 43.68
N ALA A 353 -6.33 81.11 43.29
CA ALA A 353 -7.42 80.72 44.16
C ALA A 353 -7.57 79.19 44.17
N ILE A 354 -7.91 78.65 45.34
CA ILE A 354 -8.21 77.23 45.52
C ILE A 354 -9.60 77.05 46.14
N GLY A 355 -10.33 76.06 45.66
CA GLY A 355 -11.70 75.75 46.06
C GLY A 355 -12.16 74.42 45.45
N PHE A 356 -13.45 74.14 45.48
CA PHE A 356 -14.06 72.91 44.94
C PHE A 356 -15.55 73.12 44.65
#